data_AF-A0AAV0MQL6-F1
#
_entry.id   AF-A0AAV0MQL6-F1
#
_cell.length_a   1.000
_cell.length_b   1.000
_cell.length_c   1.000
_cell.angle_alpha   90.00
_cell.angle_beta   90.00
_cell.angle_gamma   90.00
#
_symmetry.space_group_name_H-M   'P 1'
#
loop_
_entity.id
_entity.type
_entity.pdbx_description
1 polymer ?
#
loop_
_entity_poly.entity_id
_entity_poly.type
_entity_poly.pdbx_seq_one_letter_code
_entity_poly.pdbx_strand_id
1 'polypeptide(L)'
;MTMNSLGYLSSNFLPSVKVIDACAAPGNKTVHLAALMNGKGKIVACELNKDRIKRLEDTVKLSGARSILFSSGLLLLFFLWNHIEIFHGDFLNLDPHHSSFSQIRAILLDPSCSGSGTAAQRLDHLLPSHSTHDDDTERLNKLAGFQKKALIHALSFPSVEKVVYSTCSVNRIENEDVVSSVLPLASSLGFELSTPFPQWTRRGLPVLQGSDHLLRMDPAEDKEGFFIALFTKKATCIDSSQATSGIELPKAVSSSCFKKYGCIEKKRPVPFLVWNRMWRFSSLAWQRRRALQHDHRPKE
;
A
#
# COMPACT_ATOMS: atom_id res chain seq x y z
N MET A 1 -6.06 7.58 -0.14
CA MET A 1 -6.99 6.45 -0.43
C MET A 1 -6.30 5.15 -0.84
N THR A 2 -4.97 5.03 -0.85
CA THR A 2 -4.29 3.75 -1.18
C THR A 2 -4.63 2.57 -0.25
N MET A 3 -5.06 2.88 0.97
CA MET A 3 -4.89 1.98 2.10
C MET A 3 -6.17 1.43 2.71
N ASN A 4 -7.34 1.89 2.29
CA ASN A 4 -8.58 1.13 2.57
C ASN A 4 -8.71 -0.07 1.61
N SER A 5 -7.90 -0.16 0.53
CA SER A 5 -7.58 -1.42 -0.16
C SER A 5 -6.86 -2.39 0.78
N LEU A 6 -6.02 -1.86 1.68
CA LEU A 6 -5.40 -2.61 2.78
C LEU A 6 -6.35 -2.75 3.99
N GLY A 7 -7.45 -1.99 4.06
CA GLY A 7 -8.56 -2.22 4.98
C GLY A 7 -9.22 -3.59 4.77
N TYR A 8 -9.20 -4.10 3.54
CA TYR A 8 -9.50 -5.51 3.22
C TYR A 8 -8.46 -6.52 3.72
N LEU A 9 -7.31 -6.07 4.23
CA LEU A 9 -6.35 -6.93 4.95
C LEU A 9 -6.62 -6.97 6.47
N SER A 10 -7.29 -5.94 7.02
CA SER A 10 -7.48 -5.76 8.47
C SER A 10 -8.28 -6.89 9.14
N SER A 11 -9.22 -7.52 8.43
CA SER A 11 -10.10 -8.53 9.04
C SER A 11 -9.41 -9.85 9.37
N ASN A 12 -8.21 -10.15 8.83
CA ASN A 12 -7.57 -11.47 8.95
C ASN A 12 -6.05 -11.43 9.25
N PHE A 13 -5.48 -10.28 9.64
CA PHE A 13 -4.06 -10.26 10.01
C PHE A 13 -3.80 -11.03 11.31
N LEU A 14 -3.23 -12.23 11.15
CA LEU A 14 -2.68 -13.01 12.25
C LEU A 14 -1.46 -12.29 12.85
N PRO A 15 -1.15 -12.49 14.14
CA PRO A 15 0.03 -11.90 14.80
C PRO A 15 1.37 -12.17 14.10
N SER A 16 1.44 -13.19 13.25
CA SER A 16 2.63 -13.62 12.50
C SER A 16 2.77 -13.03 11.09
N VAL A 17 1.83 -12.19 10.63
CA VAL A 17 1.87 -11.66 9.26
C VAL A 17 2.91 -10.54 9.12
N LYS A 18 3.74 -10.62 8.07
CA LYS A 18 4.60 -9.52 7.64
C LYS A 18 4.02 -8.81 6.41
N VAL A 19 4.24 -7.51 6.34
CA VAL A 19 3.90 -6.68 5.18
C VAL A 19 5.14 -5.89 4.76
N ILE A 20 5.40 -5.78 3.46
CA ILE A 20 6.42 -4.86 2.94
C ILE A 20 5.76 -3.55 2.51
N ASP A 21 6.35 -2.42 2.89
CA ASP A 21 6.20 -1.14 2.19
C ASP A 21 7.46 -0.91 1.35
N ALA A 22 7.35 -1.12 0.04
CA ALA A 22 8.48 -1.26 -0.87
C ALA A 22 9.22 0.06 -1.16
N CYS A 23 8.54 1.20 -0.96
CA CYS A 23 9.05 2.54 -1.24
C CYS A 23 8.54 3.50 -0.14
N ALA A 24 9.05 3.32 1.06
CA ALA A 24 8.37 3.76 2.28
C ALA A 24 8.45 5.27 2.55
N ALA A 25 9.54 5.95 2.19
CA ALA A 25 9.67 7.36 2.57
C ALA A 25 8.70 8.27 1.79
N PRO A 26 8.14 9.32 2.40
CA PRO A 26 8.48 9.87 3.70
C PRO A 26 7.83 9.17 4.90
N GLY A 27 7.08 8.08 4.72
CA GLY A 27 6.53 7.26 5.81
C GLY A 27 5.03 7.39 6.04
N ASN A 28 4.34 8.28 5.34
CA ASN A 28 2.90 8.52 5.53
C ASN A 28 2.06 7.25 5.31
N LYS A 29 2.43 6.45 4.30
CA LYS A 29 1.76 5.18 4.02
C LYS A 29 2.16 4.14 5.05
N THR A 30 3.45 4.01 5.36
CA THR A 30 3.97 3.11 6.39
C THR A 30 3.26 3.28 7.75
N VAL A 31 3.14 4.50 8.25
CA VAL A 31 2.51 4.75 9.57
C VAL A 31 1.00 4.51 9.55
N HIS A 32 0.34 4.77 8.43
CA HIS A 32 -1.07 4.44 8.27
C HIS A 32 -1.27 2.91 8.19
N LEU A 33 -0.33 2.18 7.58
CA LEU A 33 -0.39 0.71 7.51
C LEU A 33 -0.25 0.14 8.93
N ALA A 34 0.68 0.69 9.70
CA ALA A 34 0.88 0.32 11.09
C ALA A 34 -0.36 0.59 11.95
N ALA A 35 -1.04 1.72 11.73
CA ALA A 35 -2.32 2.01 12.39
C ALA A 35 -3.41 1.00 12.03
N LEU A 36 -3.51 0.58 10.77
CA LEU A 36 -4.49 -0.44 10.32
C LEU A 36 -4.18 -1.84 10.85
N MET A 37 -2.91 -2.17 11.02
CA MET A 37 -2.46 -3.44 11.58
C MET A 37 -2.67 -3.52 13.10
N ASN A 38 -2.93 -2.39 13.77
CA ASN A 38 -3.26 -2.28 15.20
C ASN A 38 -2.31 -3.10 16.09
N GLY A 39 -1.00 -2.99 15.84
CA GLY A 39 0.03 -3.70 16.61
C GLY A 39 0.07 -5.22 16.40
N LYS A 40 -0.48 -5.75 15.30
CA LYS A 40 -0.35 -7.17 14.91
C LYS A 40 0.59 -7.32 13.73
N GLY A 41 1.50 -8.29 13.78
CA GLY A 41 2.44 -8.53 12.68
C GLY A 41 3.60 -7.54 12.63
N LYS A 42 4.33 -7.50 11.52
CA LYS A 42 5.45 -6.55 11.29
C LYS A 42 5.37 -5.90 9.91
N ILE A 43 5.90 -4.69 9.81
CA ILE A 43 6.06 -3.94 8.57
C ILE A 43 7.55 -3.81 8.28
N VAL A 44 7.98 -4.23 7.09
CA VAL A 44 9.32 -3.96 6.58
C VAL A 44 9.21 -2.77 5.63
N ALA A 45 9.77 -1.62 6.03
CA ALA A 45 9.71 -0.37 5.31
C ALA A 45 11.02 -0.14 4.56
N CYS A 46 11.01 -0.36 3.25
CA CYS A 46 12.19 -0.24 2.39
C CYS A 46 12.36 1.20 1.88
N GLU A 47 13.56 1.74 1.98
CA GLU A 47 13.91 3.01 1.33
C GLU A 47 15.37 2.95 0.85
N LEU A 48 15.57 3.32 -0.41
CA LEU A 48 16.90 3.32 -1.03
C LEU A 48 17.68 4.60 -0.71
N ASN A 49 17.01 5.75 -0.63
CA ASN A 49 17.69 7.03 -0.45
C ASN A 49 17.97 7.31 1.03
N LYS A 50 19.26 7.35 1.38
CA LYS A 50 19.74 7.61 2.75
C LYS A 50 19.17 8.89 3.38
N ASP A 51 18.99 9.97 2.62
CA ASP A 51 18.47 11.23 3.15
C ASP A 51 16.96 11.14 3.46
N ARG A 52 16.23 10.35 2.65
CA ARG A 52 14.80 10.09 2.85
C ARG A 52 14.53 9.15 4.03
N ILE A 53 15.48 8.28 4.39
CA ILE A 53 15.38 7.43 5.58
C ILE A 53 15.21 8.26 6.85
N LYS A 54 15.97 9.34 7.02
CA LYS A 54 15.81 10.21 8.19
C LYS A 54 14.38 10.75 8.31
N ARG A 55 13.77 11.13 7.19
CA ARG A 55 12.37 11.61 7.16
C ARG A 55 11.37 10.49 7.48
N LEU A 56 11.63 9.28 6.99
CA LEU A 56 10.84 8.10 7.32
C LEU A 56 10.90 7.81 8.82
N GLU A 57 12.10 7.77 9.41
CA GLU A 57 12.31 7.60 10.84
C GLU A 57 11.59 8.67 11.65
N ASP A 58 11.75 9.95 11.29
CA ASP A 58 11.12 11.07 11.97
C ASP A 58 9.58 10.94 11.91
N THR A 59 9.04 10.55 10.76
CA THR A 59 7.60 10.33 10.59
C THR A 59 7.10 9.19 11.44
N VAL A 60 7.83 8.07 11.51
CA VAL A 60 7.50 6.93 12.38
C VAL A 60 7.55 7.33 13.85
N LYS A 61 8.62 8.01 14.29
CA LYS A 61 8.79 8.52 15.67
C LYS A 61 7.64 9.45 16.06
N LEU A 62 7.34 10.45 15.22
CA LEU A 62 6.31 11.46 15.48
C LEU A 62 4.90 10.87 15.46
N SER A 63 4.63 9.88 14.60
CA SER A 63 3.31 9.26 14.49
C SER A 63 2.99 8.40 15.72
N GLY A 64 3.99 7.76 16.33
CA GLY A 64 3.82 7.12 17.63
C GLY A 64 3.72 8.11 18.79
N ALA A 65 4.43 9.23 18.74
CA ALA A 65 4.53 10.21 19.85
C ALA A 65 3.26 11.05 20.06
N ARG A 66 2.43 11.22 19.03
CA ARG A 66 1.33 12.20 19.07
C ARG A 66 0.09 11.80 19.86
N SER A 67 0.02 10.57 20.39
CA SER A 67 -1.12 10.09 21.17
C SER A 67 -0.81 9.87 22.66
N ILE A 68 0.22 10.55 23.20
CA ILE A 68 0.76 10.29 24.56
C ILE A 68 0.28 11.26 25.65
N LEU A 69 -0.51 12.26 25.30
CA LEU A 69 -1.02 13.23 26.27
C LEU A 69 -2.35 12.78 26.91
N PHE A 70 -2.48 11.54 27.39
CA PHE A 70 -3.54 11.15 28.35
C PHE A 70 -3.11 9.91 29.15
N SER A 71 -2.28 10.13 30.17
CA SER A 71 -1.99 9.28 31.36
C SER A 71 -1.79 7.75 31.24
N SER A 72 -1.81 7.18 30.04
CA SER A 72 -1.69 5.76 29.67
C SER A 72 -1.04 5.60 28.28
N GLY A 73 -0.34 6.64 27.83
CA GLY A 73 0.13 6.80 26.45
C GLY A 73 1.50 6.18 26.13
N LEU A 74 2.29 5.78 27.12
CA LEU A 74 3.64 5.22 26.88
C LEU A 74 3.60 3.91 26.07
N LEU A 75 2.48 3.18 26.15
CA LEU A 75 2.28 1.92 25.44
C LEU A 75 2.26 2.12 23.91
N LEU A 76 1.52 3.11 23.37
CA LEU A 76 1.35 3.27 21.93
C LEU A 76 2.63 3.64 21.16
N LEU A 77 3.53 4.42 21.76
CA LEU A 77 4.85 4.73 21.17
C LEU A 77 5.70 3.48 21.02
N PHE A 78 5.76 2.68 22.09
CA PHE A 78 6.52 1.44 22.10
C PHE A 78 5.93 0.45 21.08
N PHE A 79 4.61 0.40 20.95
CA PHE A 79 3.91 -0.49 20.02
C PHE A 79 4.10 -0.11 18.55
N LEU A 80 4.15 1.17 18.16
CA LEU A 80 4.38 1.51 16.73
C LEU A 80 5.84 1.29 16.30
N TRP A 81 6.79 1.65 17.16
CA TRP A 81 8.23 1.53 16.86
C TRP A 81 8.68 0.07 16.78
N ASN A 82 8.18 -0.82 17.64
CA ASN A 82 8.57 -2.24 17.63
C ASN A 82 8.02 -3.03 16.42
N HIS A 83 7.08 -2.46 15.68
CA HIS A 83 6.39 -3.15 14.59
C HIS A 83 6.83 -2.71 13.18
N ILE A 84 7.58 -1.60 13.06
CA ILE A 84 8.11 -1.11 11.79
C ILE A 84 9.63 -1.31 11.77
N GLU A 85 10.10 -2.18 10.89
CA GLU A 85 11.52 -2.40 10.61
C GLU A 85 11.90 -1.58 9.38
N ILE A 86 12.76 -0.57 9.55
CA ILE A 86 13.25 0.24 8.45
C ILE A 86 14.44 -0.46 7.80
N PHE A 87 14.31 -0.79 6.53
CA PHE A 87 15.35 -1.42 5.72
C PHE A 87 15.95 -0.41 4.75
N HIS A 88 17.22 -0.06 4.94
CA HIS A 88 17.98 0.75 3.99
C HIS A 88 18.50 -0.14 2.85
N GLY A 89 17.84 -0.07 1.70
CA GLY A 89 18.24 -0.83 0.54
C GLY A 89 17.25 -0.73 -0.60
N ASP A 90 17.67 -1.22 -1.76
CA ASP A 90 16.80 -1.34 -2.92
C ASP A 90 15.82 -2.50 -2.71
N PHE A 91 14.53 -2.23 -2.84
CA PHE A 91 13.49 -3.25 -2.81
C PHE A 91 13.73 -4.34 -3.85
N LEU A 92 14.25 -3.99 -5.03
CA LEU A 92 14.55 -4.95 -6.11
C LEU A 92 15.67 -5.93 -5.77
N ASN A 93 16.48 -5.63 -4.76
CA ASN A 93 17.60 -6.48 -4.31
C ASN A 93 17.20 -7.42 -3.17
N LEU A 94 15.97 -7.35 -2.67
CA LEU A 94 15.47 -8.33 -1.72
C LEU A 94 15.29 -9.67 -2.42
N ASP A 95 15.84 -10.75 -1.88
CA ASP A 95 15.58 -12.09 -2.44
C ASP A 95 14.19 -12.58 -1.99
N PRO A 96 13.19 -12.72 -2.89
CA PRO A 96 11.84 -13.13 -2.54
C PRO A 96 11.77 -14.54 -1.90
N HIS A 97 12.78 -15.38 -2.12
CA HIS A 97 12.86 -16.75 -1.60
C HIS A 97 13.63 -16.85 -0.27
N HIS A 98 14.21 -15.76 0.22
CA HIS A 98 14.92 -15.76 1.48
C HIS A 98 13.98 -16.07 2.65
N SER A 99 14.44 -16.89 3.60
CA SER A 99 13.62 -17.42 4.70
C SER A 99 12.99 -16.32 5.58
N SER A 100 13.64 -15.16 5.73
CA SER A 100 13.14 -14.00 6.49
C SER A 100 11.83 -13.41 5.92
N PHE A 101 11.57 -13.66 4.63
CA PHE A 101 10.46 -13.11 3.84
C PHE A 101 9.33 -14.12 3.59
N SER A 102 9.49 -15.37 4.03
CA SER A 102 8.47 -16.43 3.95
C SER A 102 7.13 -16.10 4.63
N GLN A 103 7.10 -15.15 5.56
CA GLN A 103 5.91 -14.72 6.29
C GLN A 103 5.23 -13.46 5.70
N ILE A 104 5.75 -12.93 4.59
CA ILE A 104 5.14 -11.77 3.94
C ILE A 104 3.87 -12.20 3.24
N ARG A 105 2.72 -11.68 3.69
CA ARG A 105 1.42 -11.95 3.06
C ARG A 105 0.94 -10.81 2.17
N ALA A 106 1.48 -9.60 2.34
CA ALA A 106 1.09 -8.46 1.54
C ALA A 106 2.26 -7.52 1.24
N ILE A 107 2.19 -6.83 0.10
CA ILE A 107 3.14 -5.79 -0.28
C ILE A 107 2.37 -4.54 -0.71
N LEU A 108 2.77 -3.40 -0.16
CA LEU A 108 2.41 -2.07 -0.64
C LEU A 108 3.55 -1.54 -1.51
N LEU A 109 3.24 -1.30 -2.78
CA LEU A 109 4.15 -0.77 -3.77
C LEU A 109 3.65 0.61 -4.23
N ASP A 110 4.25 1.66 -3.66
CA ASP A 110 4.01 3.07 -4.02
C ASP A 110 5.32 3.70 -4.52
N PRO A 111 5.77 3.35 -5.74
CA PRO A 111 7.05 3.77 -6.27
C PRO A 111 7.05 5.25 -6.64
N SER A 112 8.26 5.78 -6.87
CA SER A 112 8.43 7.10 -7.48
C SER A 112 7.63 7.21 -8.78
N CYS A 113 6.80 8.25 -8.85
CA CYS A 113 5.92 8.56 -9.96
C CYS A 113 6.29 9.94 -10.56
N SER A 114 5.75 10.29 -11.73
CA SER A 114 5.94 11.63 -12.30
C SER A 114 5.52 12.75 -11.34
N GLY A 115 4.48 12.49 -10.54
CA GLY A 115 3.87 13.42 -9.58
C GLY A 115 2.70 14.21 -10.16
N SER A 116 2.28 13.89 -11.39
CA SER A 116 1.41 14.73 -12.22
C SER A 116 0.02 14.97 -11.63
N GLY A 117 -0.42 14.11 -10.71
CA GLY A 117 -1.66 14.28 -9.96
C GLY A 117 -1.57 15.26 -8.80
N THR A 118 -0.37 15.68 -8.37
CA THR A 118 -0.16 16.51 -7.18
C THR A 118 -0.33 18.00 -7.46
N ALA A 119 -0.83 18.74 -6.47
CA ALA A 119 -0.99 20.20 -6.57
C ALA A 119 0.35 20.95 -6.78
N ALA A 120 1.46 20.40 -6.27
CA ALA A 120 2.78 20.99 -6.43
C ALA A 120 3.23 21.02 -7.90
N GLN A 121 3.09 19.90 -8.59
CA GLN A 121 3.46 19.83 -10.01
C GLN A 121 2.52 20.67 -10.89
N ARG A 122 1.23 20.79 -10.54
CA ARG A 122 0.32 21.70 -11.24
C ARG A 122 0.75 23.16 -11.15
N LEU A 123 1.32 23.58 -10.03
CA LEU A 123 1.82 24.95 -9.86
C LEU A 123 3.14 25.15 -10.62
N ASP A 124 4.02 24.14 -10.63
CA ASP A 124 5.28 24.19 -11.38
C ASP A 124 5.07 24.26 -12.90
N HIS A 125 4.03 23.60 -13.44
CA HIS A 125 3.65 23.71 -14.87
C HIS A 125 3.13 25.11 -15.27
N LEU A 126 2.77 25.96 -14.31
CA LEU A 126 2.39 27.36 -14.57
C LEU A 126 3.61 28.29 -14.60
N LEU A 127 4.79 27.79 -14.24
CA LEU A 127 6.04 28.52 -14.32
C LEU A 127 6.75 28.16 -15.63
N PRO A 128 7.25 29.16 -16.40
CA PRO A 128 7.95 28.92 -17.65
C PRO A 128 9.34 28.33 -17.36
N SER A 129 9.41 27.02 -17.14
CA SER A 129 10.66 26.27 -16.99
C SER A 129 10.88 25.44 -18.24
N HIS A 130 12.05 25.63 -18.87
CA HIS A 130 12.48 25.00 -20.11
C HIS A 130 12.77 23.49 -19.94
N SER A 131 11.75 22.63 -19.96
CA SER A 131 11.92 21.22 -20.34
C SER A 131 11.42 21.02 -21.77
N THR A 132 12.20 20.31 -22.59
CA THR A 132 11.71 19.89 -23.91
C THR A 132 10.76 18.72 -23.73
N HIS A 133 9.69 18.65 -24.54
CA HIS A 133 8.70 17.57 -24.45
C HIS A 133 9.30 16.15 -24.55
N ASP A 134 10.45 16.02 -25.21
CA ASP A 134 11.16 14.74 -25.38
C ASP A 134 11.80 14.26 -24.06
N ASP A 135 12.40 15.16 -23.27
CA ASP A 135 13.01 14.83 -21.98
C ASP A 135 11.96 14.38 -20.95
N ASP A 136 10.79 15.05 -20.94
CA ASP A 136 9.66 14.67 -20.09
C ASP A 136 9.10 13.29 -20.44
N THR A 137 9.03 12.97 -21.74
CA THR A 137 8.56 11.67 -22.23
C THR A 137 9.57 10.57 -21.90
N GLU A 138 10.88 10.81 -22.07
CA GLU A 138 11.92 9.85 -21.72
C GLU A 138 11.93 9.55 -20.21
N ARG A 139 11.85 10.60 -19.38
CA ARG A 139 11.73 10.46 -17.93
C ARG A 139 10.50 9.64 -17.53
N LEU A 140 9.35 9.91 -18.14
CA LEU A 140 8.11 9.19 -17.88
C LEU A 140 8.24 7.70 -18.19
N ASN A 141 8.86 7.35 -19.32
CA ASN A 141 9.12 5.96 -19.71
C ASN A 141 10.11 5.27 -18.77
N LYS A 142 11.17 5.95 -18.32
CA LYS A 142 12.11 5.41 -17.32
C LYS A 142 11.40 5.09 -16.00
N LEU A 143 10.53 5.98 -15.53
CA LEU A 143 9.72 5.77 -14.33
C LEU A 143 8.80 4.57 -14.48
N ALA A 144 8.03 4.48 -15.58
CA ALA A 144 7.16 3.33 -15.85
C ALA A 144 7.95 2.01 -15.96
N GLY A 145 9.13 2.03 -16.56
CA GLY A 145 10.04 0.88 -16.63
C GLY A 145 10.48 0.39 -15.24
N PHE A 146 10.83 1.31 -14.33
CA PHE A 146 11.13 0.97 -12.93
C PHE A 146 9.89 0.42 -12.20
N GLN A 147 8.74 1.08 -12.34
CA GLN A 147 7.48 0.68 -11.72
C GLN A 147 7.08 -0.74 -12.14
N LYS A 148 7.22 -1.07 -13.43
CA LYS A 148 7.00 -2.43 -13.96
C LYS A 148 7.92 -3.45 -13.29
N LYS A 149 9.24 -3.18 -13.22
CA LYS A 149 10.21 -4.07 -12.56
C LYS A 149 9.86 -4.30 -11.09
N ALA A 150 9.53 -3.24 -10.37
CA ALA A 150 9.13 -3.33 -8.96
C ALA A 150 7.83 -4.12 -8.77
N LEU A 151 6.85 -3.96 -9.66
CA LEU A 151 5.59 -4.70 -9.56
C LEU A 151 5.79 -6.19 -9.84
N ILE A 152 6.58 -6.54 -10.86
CA ILE A 152 6.97 -7.93 -11.13
C ILE A 152 7.68 -8.54 -9.91
N HIS A 153 8.60 -7.79 -9.31
CA HIS A 153 9.33 -8.22 -8.12
C HIS A 153 8.41 -8.41 -6.90
N ALA A 154 7.45 -7.51 -6.67
CA ALA A 154 6.47 -7.67 -5.59
C ALA A 154 5.61 -8.94 -5.75
N LEU A 155 5.27 -9.31 -6.98
CA LEU A 155 4.46 -10.49 -7.27
C LEU A 155 5.23 -11.82 -7.16
N SER A 156 6.57 -11.79 -7.17
CA SER A 156 7.40 -13.02 -7.10
C SER A 156 7.57 -13.57 -5.68
N PHE A 157 7.18 -12.82 -4.64
CA PHE A 157 7.23 -13.30 -3.26
C PHE A 157 6.25 -14.48 -3.06
N PRO A 158 6.74 -15.69 -2.72
CA PRO A 158 5.93 -16.92 -2.77
C PRO A 158 4.70 -16.91 -1.87
N SER A 159 4.84 -16.33 -0.68
CA SER A 159 3.78 -16.27 0.33
C SER A 159 2.85 -15.09 0.16
N VAL A 160 3.11 -14.16 -0.77
CA VAL A 160 2.29 -12.96 -0.93
C VAL A 160 0.93 -13.31 -1.50
N GLU A 161 -0.11 -12.80 -0.85
CA GLU A 161 -1.50 -12.95 -1.25
C GLU A 161 -2.07 -11.67 -1.84
N LYS A 162 -1.57 -10.50 -1.41
CA LYS A 162 -2.05 -9.22 -1.92
C LYS A 162 -0.90 -8.27 -2.26
N VAL A 163 -0.96 -7.66 -3.43
CA VAL A 163 -0.06 -6.58 -3.83
C VAL A 163 -0.89 -5.36 -4.17
N VAL A 164 -0.65 -4.25 -3.48
CA VAL A 164 -1.23 -2.96 -3.84
C VAL A 164 -0.20 -2.17 -4.61
N TYR A 165 -0.52 -1.84 -5.85
CA TYR A 165 0.24 -0.91 -6.67
C TYR A 165 -0.46 0.45 -6.67
N SER A 166 0.28 1.53 -6.46
CA SER A 166 -0.29 2.87 -6.54
C SER A 166 0.68 3.92 -7.05
N THR A 167 0.12 4.97 -7.62
CA THR A 167 0.87 6.15 -8.04
C THR A 167 0.10 7.42 -7.74
N CYS A 168 0.85 8.50 -7.64
CA CYS A 168 0.41 9.89 -7.60
C CYS A 168 0.27 10.52 -9.01
N SER A 169 0.07 9.72 -10.04
CA SER A 169 0.10 10.13 -11.45
C SER A 169 -1.26 10.00 -12.11
N VAL A 170 -1.56 10.91 -13.05
CA VAL A 170 -2.69 10.77 -13.97
C VAL A 170 -2.31 10.08 -15.28
N ASN A 171 -1.01 9.91 -15.55
CA ASN A 171 -0.50 9.40 -16.81
C ASN A 171 -0.79 7.90 -16.94
N ARG A 172 -1.42 7.52 -18.05
CA ARG A 172 -1.73 6.11 -18.38
C ARG A 172 -0.46 5.23 -18.42
N ILE A 173 0.64 5.79 -18.91
CA ILE A 173 1.94 5.10 -19.06
C ILE A 173 2.45 4.57 -17.72
N GLU A 174 2.22 5.29 -16.63
CA GLU A 174 2.59 4.89 -15.27
C GLU A 174 1.50 4.08 -14.57
N ASN A 175 0.33 3.88 -15.18
CA ASN A 175 -0.85 3.33 -14.51
C ASN A 175 -1.30 2.06 -15.23
N GLU A 176 -2.28 2.18 -16.12
CA GLU A 176 -2.87 1.06 -16.84
C GLU A 176 -1.85 0.32 -17.70
N ASP A 177 -0.89 1.03 -18.29
CA ASP A 177 0.11 0.38 -19.16
C ASP A 177 1.08 -0.48 -18.35
N VAL A 178 1.48 -0.03 -17.15
CA VAL A 178 2.25 -0.85 -16.20
C VAL A 178 1.43 -2.08 -15.82
N VAL A 179 0.19 -1.91 -15.36
CA VAL A 179 -0.69 -3.00 -14.93
C VAL A 179 -0.93 -4.00 -16.07
N SER A 180 -1.31 -3.51 -17.25
CA SER A 180 -1.56 -4.33 -18.44
C SER A 180 -0.32 -5.14 -18.84
N SER A 181 0.87 -4.57 -18.70
CA SER A 181 2.11 -5.26 -19.06
C SER A 181 2.51 -6.37 -18.07
N VAL A 182 2.01 -6.34 -16.83
CA VAL A 182 2.32 -7.31 -15.78
C VAL A 182 1.20 -8.34 -15.58
N LEU A 183 -0.03 -8.02 -15.97
CA LEU A 183 -1.21 -8.85 -15.74
C LEU A 183 -1.09 -10.32 -16.25
N PRO A 184 -0.47 -10.61 -17.42
CA PRO A 184 -0.26 -12.00 -17.85
C PRO A 184 0.63 -12.79 -16.89
N LEU A 185 1.74 -12.19 -16.43
CA LEU A 185 2.62 -12.80 -15.43
C LEU A 185 1.90 -12.97 -14.10
N ALA A 186 1.20 -11.93 -13.63
CA ALA A 186 0.41 -11.98 -12.40
C ALA A 186 -0.59 -13.17 -12.45
N SER A 187 -1.27 -13.34 -13.58
CA SER A 187 -2.21 -14.45 -13.80
C SER A 187 -1.53 -15.82 -13.75
N SER A 188 -0.34 -15.98 -14.36
CA SER A 188 0.42 -17.24 -14.25
C SER A 188 0.89 -17.55 -12.83
N LEU A 189 1.05 -16.52 -12.00
CA LEU A 189 1.34 -16.64 -10.57
C LEU A 189 0.08 -16.80 -9.73
N GLY A 190 -1.11 -16.92 -10.34
CA GLY A 190 -2.38 -17.10 -9.65
C GLY A 190 -2.97 -15.84 -9.02
N PHE A 191 -2.51 -14.65 -9.42
CA PHE A 191 -3.11 -13.37 -9.04
C PHE A 191 -4.19 -12.93 -10.03
N GLU A 192 -5.15 -12.17 -9.53
CA GLU A 192 -6.16 -11.45 -10.32
C GLU A 192 -6.34 -10.03 -9.80
N LEU A 193 -6.94 -9.14 -10.60
CA LEU A 193 -7.33 -7.81 -10.16
C LEU A 193 -8.59 -7.91 -9.29
N SER A 194 -8.56 -7.25 -8.13
CA SER A 194 -9.71 -7.12 -7.24
C SER A 194 -10.13 -5.67 -7.15
N THR A 195 -11.42 -5.37 -7.00
CA THR A 195 -11.94 -3.99 -6.94
C THR A 195 -11.68 -3.35 -5.58
N PRO A 196 -10.70 -2.43 -5.45
CA PRO A 196 -10.56 -1.67 -4.23
C PRO A 196 -11.68 -0.61 -4.18
N PHE A 197 -12.23 -0.36 -3.00
CA PHE A 197 -13.30 0.61 -2.78
C PHE A 197 -14.47 0.46 -3.76
N PRO A 198 -15.32 -0.56 -3.60
CA PRO A 198 -16.46 -0.77 -4.50
C PRO A 198 -17.38 0.46 -4.63
N GLN A 199 -17.45 1.28 -3.58
CA GLN A 199 -18.25 2.51 -3.54
C GLN A 199 -17.65 3.69 -4.34
N TRP A 200 -16.36 3.64 -4.68
CA TRP A 200 -15.71 4.67 -5.47
C TRP A 200 -16.06 4.49 -6.95
N THR A 201 -16.66 5.49 -7.59
CA THR A 201 -17.25 5.32 -8.92
C THR A 201 -16.24 5.44 -10.06
N ARG A 202 -15.20 6.28 -9.90
CA ARG A 202 -14.20 6.53 -10.94
C ARG A 202 -13.18 5.38 -11.04
N ARG A 203 -13.23 4.64 -12.14
CA ARG A 203 -12.37 3.46 -12.40
C ARG A 203 -11.22 3.77 -13.36
N GLY A 204 -10.41 2.75 -13.66
CA GLY A 204 -9.33 2.86 -14.64
C GLY A 204 -9.86 3.17 -16.04
N LEU A 205 -8.97 3.67 -16.89
CA LEU A 205 -9.29 3.89 -18.30
C LEU A 205 -9.63 2.55 -18.99
N PRO A 206 -10.60 2.49 -19.92
CA PRO A 206 -11.05 1.25 -20.55
C PRO A 206 -10.07 0.77 -21.64
N VAL A 207 -8.83 0.47 -21.23
CA VAL A 207 -7.71 0.10 -22.11
C VAL A 207 -7.22 -1.34 -21.88
N LEU A 208 -7.75 -2.04 -20.87
CA LEU A 208 -7.50 -3.46 -20.64
C LEU A 208 -8.76 -4.15 -20.08
N GLN A 209 -8.82 -5.47 -20.19
CA GLN A 209 -9.82 -6.25 -19.48
C GLN A 209 -9.58 -6.13 -17.96
N GLY A 210 -10.63 -5.82 -17.20
CA GLY A 210 -10.53 -5.58 -15.76
C GLY A 210 -10.19 -4.13 -15.37
N SER A 211 -10.23 -3.17 -16.30
CA SER A 211 -10.07 -1.74 -16.00
C SER A 211 -11.05 -1.22 -14.94
N ASP A 212 -12.22 -1.84 -14.80
CA ASP A 212 -13.24 -1.57 -13.78
C ASP A 212 -12.80 -1.99 -12.37
N HIS A 213 -11.82 -2.87 -12.24
CA HIS A 213 -11.16 -3.21 -10.97
C HIS A 213 -10.09 -2.18 -10.57
N LEU A 214 -9.72 -1.25 -11.45
CA LEU A 214 -8.74 -0.21 -11.15
C LEU A 214 -9.42 1.03 -10.60
N LEU A 215 -8.71 1.81 -9.79
CA LEU A 215 -9.22 3.06 -9.23
C LEU A 215 -8.42 4.25 -9.74
N ARG A 216 -9.13 5.30 -10.16
CA ARG A 216 -8.55 6.62 -10.46
C ARG A 216 -9.18 7.70 -9.58
N MET A 217 -8.39 8.69 -9.24
CA MET A 217 -8.82 9.97 -8.70
C MET A 217 -8.46 11.07 -9.71
N ASP A 218 -9.36 12.02 -9.89
CA ASP A 218 -9.19 13.14 -10.78
C ASP A 218 -8.64 14.37 -10.03
N PRO A 219 -7.55 14.97 -10.52
CA PRO A 219 -7.01 16.23 -10.03
C PRO A 219 -8.00 17.37 -9.73
N ALA A 220 -8.95 17.60 -10.64
CA ALA A 220 -9.86 18.73 -10.60
C ALA A 220 -11.04 18.46 -9.66
N GLU A 221 -11.58 17.25 -9.68
CA GLU A 221 -12.74 16.88 -8.86
C GLU A 221 -12.35 16.41 -7.46
N ASP A 222 -11.32 15.56 -7.35
CA ASP A 222 -10.91 14.88 -6.11
C ASP A 222 -9.77 15.59 -5.37
N LYS A 223 -9.33 16.75 -5.90
CA LYS A 223 -8.20 17.59 -5.44
C LYS A 223 -6.82 16.97 -5.66
N GLU A 224 -6.71 15.65 -5.78
CA GLU A 224 -5.47 14.93 -6.06
C GLU A 224 -5.70 13.87 -7.15
N GLY A 225 -4.76 13.78 -8.09
CA GLY A 225 -4.70 12.67 -9.04
C GLY A 225 -4.00 11.47 -8.41
N PHE A 226 -4.64 10.31 -8.46
CA PHE A 226 -4.12 9.09 -7.84
C PHE A 226 -4.62 7.85 -8.56
N PHE A 227 -3.83 6.78 -8.53
CA PHE A 227 -4.16 5.50 -9.15
C PHE A 227 -3.92 4.34 -8.18
N ILE A 228 -4.78 3.32 -8.21
CA ILE A 228 -4.62 2.10 -7.42
C ILE A 228 -4.99 0.87 -8.27
N ALA A 229 -4.13 -0.14 -8.24
CA ALA A 229 -4.43 -1.50 -8.65
C ALA A 229 -4.20 -2.45 -7.47
N LEU A 230 -5.15 -3.35 -7.22
CA LEU A 230 -5.05 -4.37 -6.18
C LEU A 230 -5.00 -5.75 -6.84
N PHE A 231 -3.88 -6.45 -6.66
CA PHE A 231 -3.71 -7.84 -7.06
C PHE A 231 -3.98 -8.74 -5.86
N THR A 232 -4.78 -9.79 -6.04
CA THR A 232 -5.06 -10.80 -5.01
C THR A 232 -4.87 -12.21 -5.55
N LYS A 233 -4.28 -13.12 -4.76
CA LYS A 233 -4.24 -14.55 -5.09
C LYS A 233 -5.66 -15.10 -5.19
N LYS A 234 -5.93 -15.90 -6.23
CA LYS A 234 -7.16 -16.69 -6.34
C LYS A 234 -7.27 -17.63 -5.14
N ALA A 235 -8.44 -17.69 -4.51
CA ALA A 235 -8.68 -18.69 -3.48
C ALA A 235 -8.58 -20.09 -4.10
N THR A 236 -7.61 -20.88 -3.67
CA THR A 236 -7.57 -22.31 -3.98
C THR A 236 -8.77 -22.96 -3.30
N CYS A 237 -9.80 -23.30 -4.07
CA CYS A 237 -10.83 -24.22 -3.59
C CYS A 237 -10.14 -25.58 -3.44
N ILE A 238 -9.82 -25.98 -2.20
CA ILE A 238 -9.42 -27.36 -1.92
C ILE A 238 -10.71 -28.17 -2.02
N ASP A 239 -10.89 -28.88 -3.13
CA ASP A 239 -12.00 -29.80 -3.29
C ASP A 239 -11.73 -31.01 -2.39
N SER A 240 -12.52 -31.17 -1.32
CA SER A 240 -12.37 -32.26 -0.34
C SER A 240 -12.91 -33.61 -0.86
N SER A 241 -12.90 -33.83 -2.18
CA SER A 241 -13.57 -34.95 -2.85
C SER A 241 -12.66 -36.14 -3.19
N GLN A 242 -11.36 -36.10 -2.87
CA GLN A 242 -10.45 -37.23 -3.15
C GLN A 242 -9.49 -37.55 -1.99
N ALA A 243 -10.02 -38.12 -0.91
CA ALA A 243 -9.23 -38.88 0.05
C ALA A 243 -10.11 -39.81 0.91
N THR A 244 -10.73 -40.84 0.32
CA THR A 244 -11.17 -42.03 1.07
C THR A 244 -11.24 -43.25 0.14
N SER A 245 -10.15 -44.01 0.08
CA SER A 245 -10.24 -45.45 -0.21
C SER A 245 -9.18 -46.19 0.61
N GLY A 246 -9.67 -46.92 1.62
CA GLY A 246 -8.91 -47.95 2.33
C GLY A 246 -8.19 -47.48 3.59
N ILE A 247 -8.83 -47.67 4.74
CA ILE A 247 -8.33 -48.41 5.92
C ILE A 247 -9.45 -48.39 6.98
N GLU A 248 -9.84 -49.58 7.45
CA GLU A 248 -10.90 -49.82 8.44
C GLU A 248 -10.52 -49.32 9.85
N LEU A 249 -11.54 -48.83 10.56
CA LEU A 249 -11.51 -48.35 11.96
C LEU A 249 -11.53 -49.50 12.98
N PRO A 250 -10.86 -49.35 14.13
CA PRO A 250 -11.34 -49.89 15.41
C PRO A 250 -12.15 -48.83 16.19
N LYS A 251 -13.14 -49.33 16.93
CA LYS A 251 -14.25 -48.62 17.55
C LYS A 251 -13.88 -47.71 18.75
N ALA A 252 -14.52 -46.54 18.76
CA ALA A 252 -15.09 -45.78 19.87
C ALA A 252 -14.32 -45.66 21.21
N VAL A 253 -13.85 -44.44 21.51
CA VAL A 253 -14.12 -43.73 22.78
C VAL A 253 -14.30 -42.23 22.49
N SER A 254 -15.26 -41.64 23.18
CA SER A 254 -15.89 -40.31 23.04
C SER A 254 -14.97 -39.08 22.97
N SER A 255 -15.41 -38.05 22.23
CA SER A 255 -15.51 -36.69 22.80
C SER A 255 -16.41 -35.79 21.96
N SER A 256 -17.16 -34.96 22.66
CA SER A 256 -18.01 -33.90 22.14
C SER A 256 -17.21 -32.88 21.33
N CYS A 257 -17.63 -32.58 20.11
CA CYS A 257 -17.61 -31.23 19.53
C CYS A 257 -18.18 -31.34 18.12
N PHE A 258 -19.41 -30.85 17.89
CA PHE A 258 -19.83 -30.23 16.62
C PHE A 258 -21.32 -29.91 16.71
N LYS A 259 -21.62 -28.63 16.98
CA LYS A 259 -22.81 -27.91 16.53
C LYS A 259 -22.72 -26.45 16.99
N LYS A 260 -22.23 -25.58 16.11
CA LYS A 260 -22.79 -24.23 15.85
C LYS A 260 -21.83 -23.40 14.97
N TYR A 261 -22.10 -23.37 13.67
CA TYR A 261 -21.93 -22.15 12.89
C TYR A 261 -23.31 -21.73 12.43
N GLY A 262 -23.81 -20.67 13.07
CA GLY A 262 -25.11 -20.10 12.85
C GLY A 262 -25.31 -18.92 13.79
N CYS A 263 -24.72 -17.78 13.44
CA CYS A 263 -25.35 -16.46 13.56
C CYS A 263 -24.42 -15.36 13.05
N ILE A 264 -24.88 -14.67 12.01
CA ILE A 264 -24.34 -13.40 11.52
C ILE A 264 -24.79 -12.32 12.51
N GLU A 265 -23.87 -11.74 13.29
CA GLU A 265 -24.15 -10.51 14.04
C GLU A 265 -23.77 -9.29 13.19
N LYS A 266 -24.80 -8.55 12.78
CA LYS A 266 -24.69 -7.20 12.20
C LYS A 266 -24.10 -6.25 13.25
N LYS A 267 -22.85 -5.84 13.09
CA LYS A 267 -22.30 -4.69 13.84
C LYS A 267 -22.44 -3.39 13.04
N ARG A 268 -22.97 -2.37 13.72
CA ARG A 268 -23.38 -1.07 13.18
C ARG A 268 -22.18 -0.29 12.60
N PRO A 269 -22.38 0.52 11.54
CA PRO A 269 -21.31 1.33 10.97
C PRO A 269 -20.91 2.46 11.92
N VAL A 270 -19.61 2.68 12.08
CA VAL A 270 -19.03 3.79 12.83
C VAL A 270 -19.20 5.08 11.98
N PRO A 271 -19.70 6.20 12.53
CA PRO A 271 -20.08 7.36 11.71
C PRO A 271 -18.91 8.03 10.98
N PHE A 272 -19.17 8.36 9.72
CA PHE A 272 -18.30 8.99 8.71
C PHE A 272 -17.67 10.36 9.09
N LEU A 273 -18.01 10.94 10.25
CA LEU A 273 -17.64 12.32 10.60
C LEU A 273 -16.25 12.51 11.26
N VAL A 274 -15.53 11.45 11.64
CA VAL A 274 -14.20 11.59 12.26
C VAL A 274 -13.06 11.66 11.21
N TRP A 275 -13.35 11.36 9.95
CA TRP A 275 -12.35 11.20 8.89
C TRP A 275 -11.85 12.48 8.22
N ASN A 276 -12.62 13.58 8.29
CA ASN A 276 -12.26 14.83 7.59
C ASN A 276 -11.24 15.71 8.33
N ARG A 277 -10.98 15.45 9.62
CA ARG A 277 -10.13 16.34 10.43
C ARG A 277 -8.64 16.01 10.33
N MET A 278 -8.27 14.77 9.98
CA MET A 278 -6.85 14.35 9.97
C MET A 278 -6.11 14.71 8.66
N TRP A 279 -6.84 14.80 7.54
CA TRP A 279 -6.28 15.19 6.23
C TRP A 279 -6.14 16.71 6.05
N ARG A 280 -6.95 17.52 6.72
CA ARG A 280 -6.81 18.99 6.68
C ARG A 280 -5.52 19.50 7.34
N PHE A 281 -4.93 18.75 8.27
CA PHE A 281 -3.71 19.18 8.96
C PHE A 281 -2.41 18.79 8.24
N SER A 282 -2.41 17.76 7.38
CA SER A 282 -1.18 17.33 6.67
C SER A 282 -0.83 18.25 5.49
N SER A 283 -1.81 18.80 4.76
CA SER A 283 -1.53 19.77 3.68
C SER A 283 -1.11 21.14 4.23
N LEU A 284 -1.78 21.63 5.29
CA LEU A 284 -1.44 22.90 5.95
C LEU A 284 -0.08 22.86 6.69
N ALA A 285 0.28 21.72 7.30
CA ALA A 285 1.58 21.59 7.98
C ALA A 285 2.77 21.43 7.02
N TRP A 286 2.54 20.92 5.81
CA TRP A 286 3.55 20.88 4.75
C TRP A 286 3.68 22.24 4.04
N GLN A 287 2.56 22.92 3.76
CA GLN A 287 2.56 24.28 3.20
C GLN A 287 3.19 25.31 4.15
N ARG A 288 2.95 25.23 5.47
CA ARG A 288 3.58 26.14 6.45
C ARG A 288 5.10 25.93 6.62
N ARG A 289 5.64 24.74 6.31
CA ARG A 289 7.11 24.50 6.41
C ARG A 289 7.90 24.98 5.20
N ARG A 290 7.32 25.01 3.99
CA ARG A 290 7.97 25.65 2.83
C ARG A 290 8.10 27.17 3.00
N ALA A 291 7.11 27.82 3.62
CA ALA A 291 7.16 29.27 3.87
C ALA A 291 8.31 29.69 4.82
N LEU A 292 8.76 28.79 5.71
CA LEU A 292 9.84 29.07 6.67
C LEU A 292 11.24 28.70 6.15
N GLN A 293 11.37 28.09 4.96
CA GLN A 293 12.67 27.75 4.34
C GLN A 293 13.11 28.74 3.26
N HIS A 294 12.27 29.72 2.89
CA HIS A 294 12.59 30.73 1.87
C HIS A 294 13.15 32.06 2.42
N ASP A 295 13.33 32.21 3.74
CA ASP A 295 13.73 33.49 4.36
C ASP A 295 15.24 33.61 4.69
N HIS A 296 16.09 32.82 4.05
CA HIS A 296 17.54 32.99 4.12
C HIS A 296 18.14 33.11 2.72
N ARG A 297 17.95 34.29 2.12
CA ARG A 297 18.91 34.85 1.15
C ARG A 297 19.87 35.78 1.90
N PRO A 298 21.19 35.64 1.75
CA PRO A 298 22.12 36.60 2.31
C PRO A 298 21.91 37.97 1.63
N LYS A 299 21.85 39.02 2.44
CA LYS A 299 21.95 40.40 1.96
C LYS A 299 23.41 40.66 1.63
N GLU A 300 23.70 40.99 0.37
CA GLU A 300 24.83 41.86 0.02
C GLU A 300 24.43 43.32 0.29
#